data_AF-A0AAU5D7M1-F1
#
_entry.id   AF-A0AAU5D7M1-F1
#
_cell.length_a   1.000
_cell.length_b   1.000
_cell.length_c   1.000
_cell.angle_alpha   90.00
_cell.angle_beta   90.00
_cell.angle_gamma   90.00
#
_symmetry.space_group_name_H-M   'P 1'
#
loop_
_entity.id
_entity.type
_entity.pdbx_description
1 polymer ?
#
loop_
_entity_poly.entity_id
_entity_poly.type
_entity_poly.pdbx_seq_one_letter_code
_entity_poly.pdbx_strand_id
1 'polypeptide(L)' 'MAHSAVPAATGTDAPFAPIPLRTLAPWAVFFGVLMLVLLYFVGAEQGATALFEGETVHEWLHDGRHLLGFPCH' A
#
# COMPACT_ATOMS: atom_id res chain seq x y z
N MET A 1 -32.31 40.01 -35.00
CA MET A 1 -31.27 39.46 -34.11
C MET A 1 -31.71 38.07 -33.66
N ALA A 2 -31.25 37.01 -34.32
CA ALA A 2 -31.58 35.63 -33.94
C ALA A 2 -30.36 35.03 -33.20
N HIS A 3 -30.55 34.64 -31.94
CA HIS A 3 -29.53 33.91 -31.18
C HIS A 3 -29.58 32.44 -31.58
N SER A 4 -28.47 31.92 -32.11
CA SER A 4 -28.27 30.48 -32.27
C SER A 4 -28.18 29.83 -30.89
N ALA A 5 -29.04 28.86 -30.63
CA ALA A 5 -28.94 28.02 -29.44
C ALA A 5 -27.84 26.98 -29.64
N VAL A 6 -26.90 26.90 -28.69
CA VAL A 6 -25.92 25.82 -28.61
C VAL A 6 -26.62 24.60 -28.02
N PRO A 7 -26.59 23.42 -28.68
CA PRO A 7 -27.19 22.22 -28.11
C PRO A 7 -26.47 21.87 -26.81
N ALA A 8 -27.26 21.58 -25.76
CA ALA A 8 -26.73 21.09 -24.50
C ALA A 8 -26.00 19.77 -24.76
N ALA A 9 -24.71 19.70 -24.42
CA ALA A 9 -23.99 18.45 -24.41
C ALA A 9 -24.66 17.52 -23.39
N THR A 10 -25.32 16.46 -23.88
CA THR A 10 -25.75 15.36 -23.04
C THR A 10 -24.49 14.68 -22.52
N GLY A 11 -24.12 14.95 -21.26
CA GLY A 11 -23.12 14.17 -20.57
C GLY A 11 -23.58 12.72 -20.54
N THR A 12 -22.83 11.84 -21.20
CA THR A 12 -23.06 10.40 -21.09
C THR A 12 -22.71 10.00 -19.67
N ASP A 13 -23.71 9.74 -18.82
CA ASP A 13 -23.53 9.01 -17.56
C ASP A 13 -23.09 7.58 -17.91
N ALA A 14 -21.79 7.41 -18.17
CA ALA A 14 -21.20 6.11 -18.37
C ALA A 14 -21.21 5.38 -17.01
N PRO A 15 -21.79 4.18 -16.91
CA PRO A 15 -21.80 3.45 -15.66
C PRO A 15 -20.36 3.07 -15.26
N PHE A 16 -20.02 3.24 -13.99
CA PHE A 16 -18.76 2.76 -13.44
C PHE A 16 -18.68 1.25 -13.61
N ALA A 17 -17.76 0.78 -14.46
CA ALA A 17 -17.52 -0.64 -14.63
C ALA A 17 -16.72 -1.18 -13.42
N PRO A 18 -17.19 -2.25 -12.73
CA PRO A 18 -16.45 -2.85 -11.62
C PRO A 18 -15.11 -3.45 -12.08
N ILE A 19 -14.05 -3.25 -11.28
CA ILE A 19 -12.75 -3.89 -11.53
C ILE A 19 -12.85 -5.38 -11.15
N PRO A 20 -12.55 -6.31 -12.06
CA PRO A 20 -12.66 -7.74 -11.76
C PRO A 20 -11.55 -8.18 -10.80
N LEU A 21 -11.90 -8.93 -9.73
CA LEU A 21 -10.93 -9.33 -8.69
C LEU A 21 -9.71 -10.10 -9.23
N ARG A 22 -9.89 -10.88 -10.30
CA ARG A 22 -8.80 -11.61 -10.97
C ARG A 22 -7.67 -10.70 -11.48
N THR A 23 -7.95 -9.45 -11.82
CA THR A 23 -6.91 -8.52 -12.27
C THR A 23 -6.15 -7.92 -11.09
N LEU A 24 -6.75 -7.88 -9.91
CA LEU A 24 -6.11 -7.43 -8.66
C LEU A 24 -5.37 -8.55 -7.95
N ALA A 25 -5.84 -9.79 -8.09
CA ALA A 25 -5.32 -10.96 -7.39
C ALA A 25 -3.78 -11.11 -7.41
N PRO A 26 -3.07 -11.05 -8.55
CA PRO A 26 -1.61 -11.21 -8.53
C PRO A 26 -0.91 -10.09 -7.75
N TRP A 27 -1.39 -8.85 -7.85
CA TRP A 27 -0.85 -7.71 -7.11
C TRP A 27 -1.15 -7.80 -5.62
N ALA A 28 -2.37 -8.19 -5.26
CA ALA A 28 -2.77 -8.39 -3.88
C ALA A 28 -1.93 -9.49 -3.22
N VAL A 29 -1.68 -10.61 -3.92
CA VAL A 29 -0.79 -11.68 -3.45
C VAL A 29 0.64 -11.16 -3.29
N PHE A 30 1.17 -10.47 -4.30
CA PHE A 30 2.52 -9.92 -4.26
C PHE A 30 2.73 -8.98 -3.07
N PHE A 31 1.87 -7.97 -2.92
CA PHE A 31 1.95 -7.03 -1.79
C PHE A 31 1.60 -7.68 -0.46
N GLY A 32 0.70 -8.67 -0.44
CA GLY A 32 0.39 -9.45 0.75
C GLY A 32 1.61 -10.21 1.26
N VAL A 33 2.36 -10.86 0.37
CA VAL A 33 3.62 -11.53 0.73
C VAL A 33 4.65 -10.52 1.23
N LEU A 34 4.84 -9.40 0.53
CA LEU A 34 5.77 -8.34 0.97
C LEU A 34 5.40 -7.78 2.35
N MET A 35 4.12 -7.57 2.61
CA MET A 35 3.62 -7.12 3.92
C MET A 35 3.97 -8.13 5.00
N LEU A 36 3.75 -9.43 4.77
CA LEU A 36 4.09 -10.47 5.75
C LEU A 36 5.60 -10.51 6.04
N VAL A 37 6.43 -10.36 5.01
CA VAL A 37 7.89 -10.25 5.16
C VAL A 37 8.25 -9.05 6.02
N LEU A 38 7.69 -7.88 5.75
CA LEU A 38 7.93 -6.67 6.55
C LEU A 38 7.47 -6.82 8.00
N LEU A 39 6.29 -7.39 8.23
CA LEU A 39 5.78 -7.66 9.58
C LEU A 39 6.70 -8.62 10.36
N TYR A 40 7.25 -9.63 9.69
CA TYR A 40 8.26 -10.50 10.30
C TYR A 40 9.51 -9.73 10.70
N PHE A 41 10.07 -8.93 9.79
CA PHE A 41 11.30 -8.19 10.07
C PHE A 41 11.12 -7.12 11.15
N VAL A 42 9.99 -6.40 11.16
CA VAL A 42 9.72 -5.34 12.15
C VAL A 42 9.31 -5.91 13.51
N GLY A 43 8.55 -7.00 13.53
CA GLY A 43 7.97 -7.55 14.76
C GLY A 43 8.81 -8.64 15.44
N ALA A 44 9.35 -9.59 14.66
CA ALA A 44 10.01 -10.78 15.20
C ALA A 44 11.54 -10.67 15.20
N GLU A 45 12.11 -9.99 14.22
CA GLU A 45 13.56 -9.81 14.14
C GLU A 45 14.06 -8.77 15.16
N GLN A 46 15.06 -9.16 15.94
CA GLN A 46 15.73 -8.30 16.93
C GLN A 46 17.16 -7.93 16.48
N GLY A 47 17.45 -8.04 15.18
CA GLY A 47 18.79 -7.88 14.62
C GLY A 47 19.61 -9.17 14.62
N ALA A 48 18.98 -10.33 14.80
CA ALA A 48 19.64 -11.63 14.83
C ALA A 48 20.11 -12.07 13.43
N THR A 49 19.48 -11.56 12.37
CA THR A 49 19.90 -11.79 10.96
C THR A 49 20.50 -10.56 10.30
N ALA A 50 20.90 -9.55 11.09
CA ALA A 50 21.54 -8.36 10.54
C ALA A 50 22.84 -8.73 9.81
N LEU A 51 22.81 -8.65 8.48
CA LEU A 51 23.98 -8.87 7.62
C LEU A 51 24.97 -7.70 7.67
N PHE A 52 24.49 -6.53 8.11
CA PHE A 52 25.28 -5.32 8.29
C PHE A 52 25.08 -4.84 9.73
N GLU A 53 26.17 -4.73 10.49
CA GLU A 53 26.18 -4.06 11.77
C GLU A 53 25.92 -2.57 11.53
N GLY A 54 24.81 -2.04 12.02
CA GLY A 54 24.46 -0.64 11.81
C GLY A 54 23.31 -0.21 12.70
N GLU A 55 23.59 0.76 13.57
CA GLU A 55 22.60 1.34 14.47
C GLU A 55 21.42 1.95 13.70
N THR A 56 21.64 2.55 12.52
CA THR A 56 20.56 3.16 11.72
C THR A 56 19.48 2.17 11.27
N VAL A 57 19.85 0.96 10.84
CA VAL A 57 18.85 -0.05 10.43
C VAL A 57 18.13 -0.61 11.66
N HIS A 58 18.86 -0.76 12.77
CA HIS A 58 18.30 -1.18 14.04
C HIS A 58 17.29 -0.17 14.57
N GLU A 59 17.61 1.13 14.55
CA GLU A 59 16.73 2.22 14.95
C GLU A 59 15.50 2.34 14.03
N TRP A 60 15.69 2.24 12.71
CA TRP A 60 14.57 2.30 11.78
C TRP A 60 13.57 1.14 12.00
N LEU A 61 14.07 -0.08 12.21
CA LEU A 61 13.23 -1.24 12.53
C LEU A 61 12.58 -1.09 13.90
N HIS A 62 13.32 -0.58 14.87
CA HIS A 62 12.83 -0.29 16.22
C HIS A 62 11.68 0.72 16.20
N ASP A 63 11.81 1.81 15.46
CA ASP A 63 10.76 2.83 15.26
C ASP A 63 9.56 2.26 14.51
N GLY A 64 9.80 1.44 13.49
CA GLY A 64 8.74 0.71 12.78
C GLY A 64 7.93 -0.19 13.72
N ARG A 65 8.59 -0.82 14.71
CA ARG A 65 7.95 -1.67 15.70
C ARG A 65 7.04 -0.87 16.62
N HIS A 66 7.51 0.29 17.09
CA HIS A 66 6.69 1.24 17.85
C HIS A 66 5.48 1.72 17.04
N LEU A 67 5.68 2.05 15.77
CA LEU A 67 4.59 2.51 14.89
C LEU A 67 3.50 1.45 14.69
N LEU A 68 3.87 0.16 14.67
CA LEU A 68 2.94 -0.95 14.57
C LEU A 68 2.39 -1.43 15.94
N GLY A 69 2.77 -0.76 17.05
CA GLY A 69 2.27 -1.06 18.40
C GLY A 69 2.83 -2.34 19.01
N PHE A 70 3.89 -2.90 18.42
CA PHE A 70 4.57 -4.06 18.98
C PHE A 70 5.41 -3.65 20.20
N PRO A 71 5.43 -4.46 21.27
CA PRO A 71 6.24 -4.16 22.44
C PRO A 71 7.73 -4.20 22.10
N CYS A 72 8.48 -3.28 22.70
CA CYS A 72 9.92 -3.34 22.81
C CYS A 72 10.26 -3.93 24.18
N HIS A 73 11.46 -4.50 24.36
CA HIS A 73 11.84 -5.22 25.59
C HIS A 73 11.47 -4.48 26.89
#